data_AF-A0A4Y8CG75-F1
#
_entry.id   AF-A0A4Y8CG75-F1
#
_cell.length_a   1.000
_cell.length_b   1.000
_cell.length_c   1.000
_cell.angle_alpha   90.00
_cell.angle_beta   90.00
_cell.angle_gamma   90.00
#
_symmetry.space_group_name_H-M   'P 1'
#
loop_
_entity.id
_entity.type
_entity.pdbx_description
1 polymer ?
#
loop_
_entity_poly.entity_id
_entity_poly.type
_entity_poly.pdbx_seq_one_letter_code
_entity_poly.pdbx_strand_id
1 'polypeptide(L)'
;MPFHASNVLENDVLVLFNGPVRHYVTPRFYTQTKPDTGKVVPTWDYEAVELYGKAKVYYDTKAPESGAFLAKQLHDLSDHLETSVMGYGKTAGTNPWKVDAPQRYIESLTKNIIGIEIEITSMSGRFKWSQEKNVNDRAGVIEGFRNLETPSSALLSDKVETYAALFDAIKAANKAEI
;
A
#
# COMPACT_ATOMS: atom_id res chain seq x y z
N MET A 1 31.76 -17.62 -26.30
CA MET A 1 31.21 -17.63 -24.94
C MET A 1 29.93 -16.80 -24.96
N PRO A 2 28.73 -17.39 -24.84
CA PRO A 2 27.52 -16.57 -24.70
C PRO A 2 27.49 -15.97 -23.28
N PHE A 3 27.43 -14.65 -23.19
CA PHE A 3 27.06 -13.96 -21.95
C PHE A 3 25.64 -14.41 -21.59
N HIS A 4 25.49 -15.28 -20.60
CA HIS A 4 24.20 -15.45 -19.94
C HIS A 4 24.05 -14.25 -19.02
N ALA A 5 23.35 -13.22 -19.47
CA ALA A 5 22.95 -12.14 -18.59
C ALA A 5 22.12 -12.77 -17.46
N SER A 6 22.56 -12.58 -16.21
CA SER A 6 21.75 -12.90 -15.04
C SER A 6 20.38 -12.26 -15.21
N ASN A 7 19.31 -13.03 -15.05
CA ASN A 7 17.95 -12.48 -15.03
C ASN A 7 17.62 -11.85 -13.67
N VAL A 8 18.56 -11.84 -12.73
CA VAL A 8 18.47 -11.14 -11.45
C VAL A 8 19.25 -9.82 -11.52
N LEU A 9 18.62 -8.73 -11.08
CA LEU A 9 19.26 -7.42 -11.01
C LEU A 9 20.33 -7.40 -9.91
N GLU A 10 21.45 -6.72 -10.19
CA GLU A 10 22.57 -6.59 -9.26
C GLU A 10 22.19 -5.79 -8.00
N ASN A 11 21.48 -4.67 -8.20
CA ASN A 11 21.05 -3.77 -7.13
C ASN A 11 19.64 -4.13 -6.64
N ASP A 12 19.39 -3.83 -5.37
CA ASP A 12 18.05 -3.94 -4.80
C ASP A 12 17.11 -2.93 -5.48
N VAL A 13 15.87 -3.34 -5.64
CA VAL A 13 14.78 -2.46 -6.07
C VAL A 13 13.98 -1.99 -4.86
N LEU A 14 13.34 -0.83 -4.98
CA LEU A 14 12.38 -0.32 -4.00
C LEU A 14 10.96 -0.45 -4.56
N VAL A 15 10.06 -1.09 -3.80
CA VAL A 15 8.62 -1.06 -4.03
C VAL A 15 7.97 -0.20 -2.96
N LEU A 16 7.31 0.89 -3.38
CA LEU A 16 6.62 1.82 -2.49
C LEU A 16 5.11 1.61 -2.57
N PHE A 17 4.51 1.17 -1.47
CA PHE A 17 3.06 1.12 -1.29
C PHE A 17 2.61 2.36 -0.54
N ASN A 18 1.87 3.24 -1.20
CA ASN A 18 1.29 4.41 -0.56
C ASN A 18 -0.05 4.06 0.08
N GLY A 19 -0.31 4.63 1.26
CA GLY A 19 -1.62 4.56 1.88
C GLY A 19 -2.72 5.13 0.97
N PRO A 20 -3.97 4.68 1.15
CA PRO A 20 -5.09 5.07 0.30
C PRO A 20 -5.43 6.56 0.40
N VAL A 21 -5.06 7.21 1.51
CA VAL A 21 -5.30 8.63 1.76
C VAL A 21 -4.07 9.31 2.34
N ARG A 22 -3.91 10.59 2.00
CA ARG A 22 -2.90 11.51 2.55
C ARG A 22 -3.45 12.93 2.43
N HIS A 23 -3.12 13.81 3.36
CA HIS A 23 -3.62 15.17 3.28
C HIS A 23 -2.71 16.18 3.98
N TYR A 24 -2.74 17.41 3.47
CA TYR A 24 -2.17 18.57 4.14
C TYR A 24 -2.94 18.87 5.43
N VAL A 25 -2.23 19.04 6.54
CA VAL A 25 -2.79 19.48 7.82
C VAL A 25 -2.48 20.95 8.00
N THR A 26 -3.54 21.77 7.93
CA THR A 26 -3.42 23.20 8.18
C THR A 26 -3.25 23.49 9.67
N PRO A 27 -2.41 24.46 10.07
CA PRO A 27 -2.31 24.88 11.47
C PRO A 27 -3.62 25.43 12.05
N ARG A 28 -4.62 25.74 11.21
CA ARG A 28 -5.96 26.13 11.66
C ARG A 28 -6.71 25.00 12.36
N PHE A 29 -6.32 23.75 12.14
CA PHE A 29 -6.93 22.60 12.82
C PHE A 29 -6.44 22.44 14.27
N TYR A 30 -5.36 23.10 14.67
CA TYR A 30 -4.84 23.02 16.03
C TYR A 30 -5.59 23.99 16.96
N THR A 31 -6.71 23.51 17.50
CA THR A 31 -7.68 24.31 18.27
C THR A 31 -7.16 24.74 19.65
N GLN A 32 -6.11 24.11 20.17
CA GLN A 32 -5.47 24.52 21.42
C GLN A 32 -4.14 25.23 21.18
N THR A 33 -3.18 24.59 20.51
CA THR A 33 -1.81 25.15 20.47
C THR A 33 -1.74 26.45 19.65
N LYS A 34 -2.57 26.60 18.61
CA LYS A 34 -2.60 27.81 17.78
C LYS A 34 -3.03 29.06 18.57
N PRO A 35 -4.18 29.08 19.27
CA PRO A 35 -4.56 30.24 20.09
C PRO A 35 -3.66 30.43 21.31
N ASP A 36 -3.18 29.37 21.95
CA ASP A 36 -2.41 29.47 23.20
C ASP A 36 -1.01 30.07 22.99
N THR A 37 -0.31 29.61 21.95
CA THR A 37 1.12 29.96 21.76
C THR A 37 1.46 30.45 20.37
N GLY A 38 0.62 30.15 19.37
CA GLY A 38 0.92 30.41 17.96
C GLY A 38 2.05 29.55 17.36
N LYS A 39 2.74 28.73 18.16
CA LYS A 39 3.92 27.94 17.77
C LYS A 39 3.53 26.66 17.05
N VAL A 40 2.96 26.82 15.87
CA VAL A 40 2.50 25.71 15.02
C VAL A 40 2.91 25.92 13.57
N VAL A 41 3.16 24.82 12.88
CA VAL A 41 3.57 24.79 11.46
C VAL A 41 2.69 23.81 10.69
N PRO A 42 2.50 24.01 9.39
CA PRO A 42 1.78 23.05 8.56
C PRO A 42 2.56 21.75 8.40
N THR A 43 1.84 20.67 8.09
CA THR A 43 2.44 19.36 7.81
C THR A 43 1.58 18.56 6.82
N TRP A 44 2.04 17.35 6.46
CA TRP A 44 1.24 16.32 5.81
C TRP A 44 1.06 15.13 6.73
N ASP A 45 -0.14 14.57 6.69
CA ASP A 45 -0.45 13.26 7.24
C ASP A 45 -0.56 12.24 6.10
N TYR A 46 0.07 11.09 6.28
CA TYR A 46 0.24 10.04 5.28
C TYR A 46 0.68 8.72 5.93
N GLU A 47 0.60 7.64 5.16
CA GLU A 47 1.27 6.38 5.47
C GLU A 47 1.86 5.75 4.21
N ALA A 48 2.94 5.00 4.38
CA ALA A 48 3.59 4.26 3.29
C ALA A 48 4.34 3.04 3.83
N VAL A 49 4.50 2.03 2.97
CA VAL A 49 5.38 0.88 3.19
C VAL A 49 6.42 0.84 2.07
N GLU A 50 7.68 0.78 2.46
CA GLU A 50 8.84 0.62 1.58
C GLU A 50 9.35 -0.81 1.69
N LEU A 51 9.41 -1.52 0.57
CA LEU A 51 10.05 -2.83 0.46
C LEU A 51 11.31 -2.73 -0.38
N TYR A 52 12.42 -3.23 0.15
CA TYR A 52 13.64 -3.46 -0.62
C TYR A 52 13.77 -4.95 -0.93
N GLY A 53 14.30 -5.27 -2.12
CA GLY A 53 14.44 -6.66 -2.51
C GLY A 53 15.22 -6.88 -3.79
N LYS A 54 15.56 -8.14 -4.07
CA LYS A 54 16.21 -8.56 -5.32
C LYS A 54 15.16 -8.88 -6.37
N ALA A 55 15.26 -8.23 -7.52
CA ALA A 55 14.33 -8.45 -8.63
C ALA A 55 14.87 -9.51 -9.60
N LYS A 56 14.09 -10.56 -9.85
CA LYS A 56 14.28 -11.52 -10.96
C LYS A 56 13.28 -11.20 -12.07
N VAL A 57 13.79 -11.08 -13.29
CA VAL A 57 13.04 -10.66 -14.48
C VAL A 57 12.82 -11.86 -15.41
N TYR A 58 11.57 -12.19 -15.65
CA TYR A 58 11.14 -13.26 -16.55
C TYR A 58 10.74 -12.65 -17.91
N TYR A 59 11.70 -12.62 -18.84
CA TYR A 59 11.53 -11.99 -20.17
C TYR A 59 11.76 -12.95 -21.35
N ASP A 60 12.50 -14.05 -21.15
CA ASP A 60 12.73 -15.01 -22.22
C ASP A 60 11.48 -15.86 -22.46
N THR A 61 10.77 -15.53 -23.53
CA THR A 61 9.56 -16.25 -23.98
C THR A 61 9.80 -17.73 -24.34
N LYS A 62 11.06 -18.14 -24.55
CA LYS A 62 11.42 -19.53 -24.82
C LYS A 62 11.81 -20.29 -23.56
N ALA A 63 12.08 -19.60 -22.47
CA ALA A 63 12.44 -20.22 -21.20
C ALA A 63 11.19 -20.82 -20.53
N PRO A 64 11.16 -22.12 -20.21
CA PRO A 64 10.03 -22.74 -19.52
C PRO A 64 9.71 -22.09 -18.17
N GLU A 65 10.73 -21.60 -17.45
CA GLU A 65 10.54 -20.89 -16.18
C GLU A 65 9.73 -19.59 -16.34
N SER A 66 9.98 -18.81 -17.40
CA SER A 66 9.22 -17.57 -17.67
C SER A 66 7.76 -17.89 -18.00
N GLY A 67 7.53 -18.91 -18.83
CA GLY A 67 6.18 -19.35 -19.17
C GLY A 67 5.40 -19.82 -17.94
N ALA A 68 6.02 -20.66 -17.11
CA ALA A 68 5.39 -21.17 -15.88
C ALA A 68 5.11 -20.06 -14.86
N PHE A 69 6.06 -19.14 -14.66
CA PHE A 69 5.90 -17.98 -13.80
C PHE A 69 4.73 -17.11 -14.26
N LEU A 70 4.73 -16.69 -15.53
CA LEU A 70 3.68 -15.82 -16.08
C LEU A 70 2.30 -16.48 -16.03
N ALA A 71 2.19 -17.77 -16.37
CA ALA A 71 0.93 -18.50 -16.31
C ALA A 71 0.36 -18.51 -14.88
N LYS A 72 1.20 -18.80 -13.87
CA LYS A 72 0.79 -18.78 -12.47
C LYS A 72 0.36 -17.38 -12.03
N GLN A 73 1.16 -16.35 -12.29
CA GLN A 73 0.85 -14.99 -11.85
C GLN A 73 -0.41 -14.42 -12.52
N LEU A 74 -0.66 -14.74 -13.79
CA LEU A 74 -1.89 -14.34 -14.48
C LEU A 74 -3.12 -15.02 -13.89
N HIS A 75 -3.05 -16.32 -13.59
CA HIS A 75 -4.14 -17.03 -12.92
C HIS A 75 -4.40 -16.48 -11.51
N ASP A 76 -3.36 -16.35 -10.69
CA ASP A 76 -3.50 -15.89 -9.31
C ASP A 76 -4.04 -14.45 -9.24
N LEU A 77 -3.55 -13.56 -10.12
CA LEU A 77 -4.03 -12.18 -10.18
C LEU A 77 -5.48 -12.12 -10.66
N SER A 78 -5.83 -12.85 -11.73
CA SER A 78 -7.21 -12.89 -12.23
C SER A 78 -8.17 -13.43 -11.17
N ASP A 79 -7.78 -14.52 -10.49
CA ASP A 79 -8.58 -15.12 -9.42
C ASP A 79 -8.75 -14.15 -8.24
N HIS A 80 -7.70 -13.46 -7.82
CA HIS A 80 -7.79 -12.46 -6.77
C HIS A 80 -8.74 -11.32 -7.15
N LEU A 81 -8.61 -10.77 -8.37
CA LEU A 81 -9.44 -9.65 -8.83
C LEU A 81 -10.91 -10.06 -8.96
N GLU A 82 -11.19 -11.21 -9.58
CA GLU A 82 -12.56 -11.69 -9.77
C GLU A 82 -13.24 -12.03 -8.44
N THR A 83 -12.52 -12.60 -7.48
CA THR A 83 -13.11 -13.07 -6.22
C THR A 83 -13.09 -12.03 -5.10
N SER A 84 -11.94 -11.42 -4.86
CA SER A 84 -11.71 -10.55 -3.69
C SER A 84 -12.16 -9.13 -3.94
N VAL A 85 -11.94 -8.62 -5.16
CA VAL A 85 -12.30 -7.25 -5.55
C VAL A 85 -13.70 -7.20 -6.15
N MET A 86 -13.97 -8.00 -7.18
CA MET A 86 -15.27 -7.99 -7.88
C MET A 86 -16.35 -8.79 -7.15
N GLY A 87 -15.97 -9.75 -6.29
CA GLY A 87 -16.91 -10.51 -5.46
C GLY A 87 -17.58 -11.69 -6.16
N TYR A 88 -17.14 -12.08 -7.36
CA TYR A 88 -17.61 -13.29 -8.02
C TYR A 88 -17.26 -14.53 -7.18
N GLY A 89 -18.15 -15.53 -7.20
CA GLY A 89 -18.04 -16.77 -6.43
C GLY A 89 -18.67 -16.69 -5.04
N LYS A 90 -19.09 -15.50 -4.58
CA LYS A 90 -19.74 -15.31 -3.27
C LYS A 90 -21.25 -15.56 -3.29
N THR A 91 -21.88 -15.53 -4.47
CA THR A 91 -23.32 -15.78 -4.63
C THR A 91 -23.59 -16.80 -5.73
N ALA A 92 -24.67 -17.57 -5.60
CA ALA A 92 -25.04 -18.59 -6.57
C ALA A 92 -25.23 -17.97 -7.97
N GLY A 93 -24.61 -18.58 -8.99
CA GLY A 93 -24.71 -18.12 -10.38
C GLY A 93 -23.70 -17.03 -10.78
N THR A 94 -22.78 -16.63 -9.90
CA THR A 94 -21.75 -15.62 -10.19
C THR A 94 -20.37 -16.26 -10.29
N ASN A 95 -20.13 -17.13 -11.26
CA ASN A 95 -18.83 -17.79 -11.37
C ASN A 95 -17.73 -16.78 -11.75
N PRO A 96 -16.56 -16.80 -11.07
CA PRO A 96 -15.41 -15.99 -11.47
C PRO A 96 -15.01 -16.30 -12.91
N TRP A 97 -14.67 -15.26 -13.68
CA TRP A 97 -14.01 -15.49 -14.96
C TRP A 97 -12.66 -16.19 -14.75
N LYS A 98 -12.29 -17.06 -15.70
CA LYS A 98 -11.03 -17.81 -15.67
C LYS A 98 -10.26 -17.54 -16.94
N VAL A 99 -8.94 -17.67 -16.88
CA VAL A 99 -8.07 -17.56 -18.06
C VAL A 99 -8.20 -18.83 -18.90
N ASP A 100 -9.35 -18.99 -19.57
CA ASP A 100 -9.77 -20.19 -20.29
C ASP A 100 -9.89 -19.98 -21.81
N ALA A 101 -9.38 -18.85 -22.30
CA ALA A 101 -9.27 -18.56 -23.72
C ALA A 101 -8.41 -19.62 -24.44
N PRO A 102 -8.52 -19.75 -25.78
CA PRO A 102 -7.74 -20.75 -26.53
C PRO A 102 -6.24 -20.65 -26.26
N GLN A 103 -5.58 -21.78 -26.00
CA GLN A 103 -4.17 -21.83 -25.57
C GLN A 103 -3.22 -20.99 -26.44
N ARG A 104 -3.34 -21.09 -27.78
CA ARG A 104 -2.51 -20.30 -28.71
C ARG A 104 -2.73 -18.79 -28.58
N TYR A 105 -3.93 -18.37 -28.21
CA TYR A 105 -4.27 -16.98 -27.98
C TYR A 105 -3.61 -16.46 -26.70
N ILE A 106 -3.72 -17.22 -25.60
CA ILE A 106 -3.04 -16.92 -24.33
C ILE A 106 -1.53 -16.83 -24.56
N GLU A 107 -0.92 -17.84 -25.19
CA GLU A 107 0.52 -17.85 -25.49
C GLU A 107 0.96 -16.66 -26.34
N SER A 108 0.13 -16.22 -27.28
CA SER A 108 0.43 -15.05 -28.11
C SER A 108 0.42 -13.75 -27.31
N LEU A 109 -0.49 -13.59 -26.34
CA LEU A 109 -0.56 -12.41 -25.49
C LEU A 109 0.54 -12.41 -24.43
N THR A 110 0.81 -13.55 -23.81
CA THR A 110 1.83 -13.72 -22.77
C THR A 110 3.24 -13.35 -23.26
N LYS A 111 3.53 -13.53 -24.55
CA LYS A 111 4.81 -13.10 -25.16
C LYS A 111 5.08 -11.60 -25.07
N ASN A 112 4.05 -10.79 -24.81
CA ASN A 112 4.17 -9.33 -24.66
C ASN A 112 4.25 -8.89 -23.18
N ILE A 113 4.38 -9.83 -22.25
CA ILE A 113 4.42 -9.57 -20.81
C ILE A 113 5.83 -9.90 -20.28
N ILE A 114 6.40 -8.99 -19.50
CA ILE A 114 7.62 -9.22 -18.73
C ILE A 114 7.20 -9.49 -17.28
N GLY A 115 7.60 -10.63 -16.75
CA GLY A 115 7.37 -10.99 -15.36
C GLY A 115 8.47 -10.39 -14.47
N ILE A 116 8.08 -9.90 -13.29
CA ILE A 116 9.02 -9.42 -12.28
C ILE A 116 8.65 -10.09 -10.96
N GLU A 117 9.61 -10.80 -10.38
CA GLU A 117 9.55 -11.36 -9.04
C GLU A 117 10.50 -10.57 -8.16
N ILE A 118 10.06 -10.20 -6.95
CA ILE A 118 10.87 -9.45 -6.00
C ILE A 118 10.96 -10.27 -4.72
N GLU A 119 12.16 -10.79 -4.43
CA GLU A 119 12.48 -11.40 -3.15
C GLU A 119 12.71 -10.28 -2.13
N ILE A 120 11.79 -10.14 -1.16
CA ILE A 120 11.82 -9.07 -0.16
C ILE A 120 12.97 -9.34 0.83
N THR A 121 13.90 -8.39 0.93
CA THR A 121 15.04 -8.44 1.85
C THR A 121 14.85 -7.54 3.07
N SER A 122 14.07 -6.46 2.92
CA SER A 122 13.77 -5.51 3.98
C SER A 122 12.41 -4.86 3.77
N MET A 123 11.73 -4.54 4.87
CA MET A 123 10.45 -3.84 4.88
C MET A 123 10.44 -2.78 5.97
N SER A 124 9.99 -1.57 5.64
CA SER A 124 9.76 -0.50 6.60
C SER A 124 8.42 0.17 6.37
N GLY A 125 7.69 0.44 7.44
CA GLY A 125 6.46 1.23 7.42
C GLY A 125 6.68 2.60 8.04
N ARG A 126 6.10 3.65 7.45
CA ARG A 126 6.07 5.00 8.02
C ARG A 126 4.64 5.52 8.00
N PHE A 127 4.21 6.10 9.11
CA PHE A 127 2.93 6.78 9.20
C PHE A 127 3.06 8.05 10.04
N LYS A 128 2.33 9.07 9.61
CA LYS A 128 2.18 10.36 10.28
C LYS A 128 0.72 10.75 10.17
N TRP A 129 0.04 10.80 11.30
CA TRP A 129 -1.40 10.99 11.42
C TRP A 129 -1.69 11.94 12.60
N SER A 130 -0.87 12.99 12.74
CA SER A 130 -0.91 13.95 13.86
C SER A 130 -0.94 13.32 15.26
N GLN A 131 -0.51 12.06 15.39
CA GLN A 131 -0.64 11.26 16.61
C GLN A 131 0.18 11.83 17.78
N GLU A 132 1.18 12.67 17.52
CA GLU A 132 2.00 13.30 18.55
C GLU A 132 1.37 14.57 19.15
N LYS A 133 0.29 15.10 18.55
CA LYS A 133 -0.39 16.29 19.04
C LYS A 133 -1.09 16.03 20.38
N ASN A 134 -1.45 17.09 21.11
CA ASN A 134 -2.29 16.93 22.30
C ASN A 134 -3.72 16.54 21.90
N VAL A 135 -4.52 16.09 22.87
CA VAL A 135 -5.89 15.58 22.65
C VAL A 135 -6.79 16.61 21.93
N ASN A 136 -6.71 17.89 22.28
CA ASN A 136 -7.56 18.92 21.68
C ASN A 136 -7.17 19.22 20.23
N ASP A 137 -5.87 19.30 19.94
CA ASP A 137 -5.39 19.48 18.58
C ASP A 137 -5.66 18.26 17.69
N ARG A 138 -5.55 17.04 18.23
CA ARG A 138 -5.97 15.81 17.51
C ARG A 138 -7.45 15.87 17.17
N ALA A 139 -8.31 16.25 18.14
CA ALA A 139 -9.74 16.42 17.91
C ALA A 139 -10.03 17.49 16.84
N GLY A 140 -9.28 18.59 16.84
CA GLY A 140 -9.39 19.63 15.82
C GLY A 140 -8.96 19.16 14.41
N VAL A 141 -7.95 18.29 14.29
CA VAL A 141 -7.58 17.67 13.01
C VAL A 141 -8.65 16.69 12.53
N ILE A 142 -9.18 15.84 13.41
CA ILE A 142 -10.28 14.90 13.12
C ILE A 142 -11.48 15.66 12.57
N GLU A 143 -11.91 16.70 13.27
CA GLU A 143 -13.06 17.52 12.89
C GLU A 143 -12.78 18.32 11.62
N GLY A 144 -11.56 18.86 11.48
CA GLY A 144 -11.11 19.54 10.28
C GLY A 144 -11.18 18.64 9.03
N PHE A 145 -10.79 17.37 9.13
CA PHE A 145 -10.92 16.42 8.05
C PHE A 145 -12.37 16.04 7.76
N ARG A 146 -13.19 15.77 8.78
CA ARG A 146 -14.63 15.46 8.60
C ARG A 146 -15.35 16.56 7.82
N ASN A 147 -15.06 17.82 8.15
CA ASN A 147 -15.64 19.00 7.50
C ASN A 147 -15.15 19.26 6.06
N LEU A 148 -14.20 18.47 5.53
CA LEU A 148 -13.86 18.55 4.11
C LEU A 148 -14.94 17.93 3.21
N GLU A 149 -15.80 17.07 3.74
CA GLU A 149 -16.93 16.43 3.02
C GLU A 149 -16.52 15.77 1.68
N THR A 150 -15.30 15.23 1.62
CA THR A 150 -14.79 14.49 0.45
C THR A 150 -14.98 12.99 0.63
N PRO A 151 -14.96 12.18 -0.44
CA PRO A 151 -15.02 10.71 -0.30
C PRO A 151 -13.93 10.11 0.62
N SER A 152 -12.82 10.82 0.82
CA SER A 152 -11.70 10.40 1.66
C SER A 152 -11.70 10.99 3.07
N SER A 153 -12.61 11.93 3.40
CA SER A 153 -12.59 12.64 4.70
C SER A 153 -12.77 11.71 5.89
N ALA A 154 -13.72 10.76 5.78
CA ALA A 154 -13.98 9.78 6.84
C ALA A 154 -12.74 8.93 7.13
N LEU A 155 -12.09 8.40 6.08
CA LEU A 155 -10.90 7.59 6.25
C LEU A 155 -9.72 8.39 6.82
N LEU A 156 -9.56 9.66 6.43
CA LEU A 156 -8.57 10.56 7.03
C LEU A 156 -8.81 10.75 8.53
N SER A 157 -10.06 11.00 8.95
CA SER A 157 -10.39 11.16 10.36
C SER A 157 -10.19 9.86 11.16
N ASP A 158 -10.60 8.73 10.60
CA ASP A 158 -10.49 7.42 11.24
C ASP A 158 -9.02 7.02 11.45
N LYS A 159 -8.15 7.39 10.49
CA LYS A 159 -6.69 7.19 10.62
C LYS A 159 -6.13 8.00 11.78
N VAL A 160 -6.44 9.29 11.89
CA VAL A 160 -5.98 10.13 13.01
C VAL A 160 -6.44 9.56 14.35
N GLU A 161 -7.70 9.17 14.46
CA GLU A 161 -8.26 8.58 15.68
C GLU A 161 -7.56 7.26 16.07
N THR A 162 -7.43 6.34 15.11
CA THR A 162 -6.81 5.03 15.32
C THR A 162 -5.35 5.16 15.73
N TYR A 163 -4.57 5.98 15.01
CA TYR A 163 -3.14 6.11 15.28
C TYR A 163 -2.84 6.95 16.52
N ALA A 164 -3.71 7.89 16.89
CA ALA A 164 -3.62 8.56 18.18
C ALA A 164 -3.82 7.60 19.35
N ALA A 165 -4.85 6.75 19.29
CA ALA A 165 -5.11 5.75 20.33
C ALA A 165 -3.94 4.76 20.47
N LEU A 166 -3.42 4.28 19.33
CA LEU A 166 -2.25 3.41 19.31
C LEU A 166 -1.01 4.10 19.92
N PHE A 167 -0.76 5.36 19.57
CA PHE A 167 0.37 6.13 20.09
C PHE A 167 0.29 6.29 21.61
N ASP A 168 -0.89 6.61 22.15
CA ASP A 168 -1.08 6.75 23.59
C ASP A 168 -0.91 5.41 24.32
N ALA A 169 -1.41 4.32 23.75
CA ALA A 169 -1.24 2.97 24.30
C ALA A 169 0.24 2.55 24.37
N ILE A 170 1.00 2.78 23.28
CA ILE A 170 2.44 2.51 23.25
C ILE A 170 3.18 3.36 24.29
N LYS A 171 2.84 4.65 24.39
CA LYS A 171 3.46 5.55 25.38
C LYS A 171 3.16 5.12 26.81
N ALA A 172 1.95 4.63 27.08
CA ALA A 172 1.57 4.11 28.39
C ALA A 172 2.33 2.82 28.73
N ALA A 173 2.44 1.89 27.79
CA ALA A 173 3.20 0.64 27.95
C ALA A 173 4.67 0.90 28.25
N ASN A 174 5.32 1.76 27.47
CA ASN A 174 6.74 2.12 27.67
C ASN A 174 7.01 2.80 29.02
N LYS A 175 6.02 3.48 29.60
CA LYS A 175 6.14 4.11 30.92
C LYS A 175 6.00 3.10 32.07
N ALA A 176 5.31 1.98 31.84
CA ALA A 176 5.10 0.93 32.85
C ALA A 176 6.30 -0.02 32.98
N GLU A 177 7.21 -0.04 32.00
CA GLU A 177 8.45 -0.82 32.00
C GLU A 177 9.65 -0.12 32.68
N ILE A 178 9.46 1.11 33.19
CA ILE A 178 10.47 1.94 33.85
C ILE A 178 10.08 2.17 35.32
#